data_AF-A0A661JED2-F1
#
_entry.id   AF-A0A661JED2-F1
#
_cell.length_a   1.000
_cell.length_b   1.000
_cell.length_c   1.000
_cell.angle_alpha   90.00
_cell.angle_beta   90.00
_cell.angle_gamma   90.00
#
_symmetry.space_group_name_H-M   'P 1'
#
loop_
_entity.id
_entity.type
_entity.pdbx_description
1 polymer ?
#
loop_
_entity_poly.entity_id
_entity_poly.type
_entity_poly.pdbx_seq_one_letter_code
_entity_poly.pdbx_strand_id
1 'polypeptide(L)'
;EAMSLLLKYEWKGNIRELENTIQRAVLLSTSEVILPKNLYLETTDEDLQKFDSFRVGISVKEMEKTLIFKTLKEVHGNRTKAAKILGISMRTLRNKLREYREEDHSGSFVVGKNSQSE
;
A
#
# COMPACT_ATOMS: atom_id res chain seq x y z
N GLU A 1 21.42 22.84 -5.18
CA GLU A 1 21.47 21.52 -5.85
C GLU A 1 20.14 20.77 -5.78
N ALA A 2 19.58 20.49 -4.60
CA ALA A 2 18.28 19.80 -4.47
C ALA A 2 17.13 20.54 -5.19
N MET A 3 17.05 21.87 -5.04
CA MET A 3 16.08 22.71 -5.74
C MET A 3 16.20 22.61 -7.27
N SER A 4 17.42 22.57 -7.80
CA SER A 4 17.66 22.47 -9.25
C SER A 4 17.17 21.14 -9.82
N LEU A 5 17.24 20.06 -9.03
CA LEU A 5 16.67 18.77 -9.43
C LEU A 5 15.14 18.79 -9.44
N LEU A 6 14.51 19.39 -8.43
CA LEU A 6 13.05 19.53 -8.37
C LEU A 6 12.49 20.34 -9.55
N LEU A 7 13.22 21.37 -9.97
CA LEU A 7 12.83 22.22 -11.11
C LEU A 7 13.08 21.57 -12.47
N LYS A 8 14.04 20.63 -12.55
CA LYS A 8 14.41 19.95 -13.80
C LYS A 8 13.62 18.67 -14.02
N TYR A 9 13.04 18.10 -12.97
CA TYR A 9 12.29 16.85 -13.06
C TYR A 9 10.93 17.06 -13.72
N GLU A 10 10.56 16.18 -14.65
CA GLU A 10 9.24 16.20 -15.28
C GLU A 10 8.25 15.45 -14.39
N TRP A 11 7.47 16.21 -13.64
CA TRP A 11 6.40 15.71 -12.76
C TRP A 11 5.20 15.25 -13.60
N LYS A 12 5.26 14.02 -14.14
CA LYS A 12 4.18 13.43 -14.95
C LYS A 12 2.87 13.29 -14.18
N GLY A 13 2.92 13.23 -12.85
CA GLY A 13 1.79 13.06 -11.93
C GLY A 13 1.15 14.36 -11.40
N ASN A 14 1.51 15.55 -11.91
CA ASN A 14 1.11 16.87 -11.38
C ASN A 14 1.69 17.20 -9.99
N ILE A 15 1.20 18.29 -9.36
CA ILE A 15 1.63 18.84 -8.05
C ILE A 15 1.63 17.79 -6.92
N ARG A 16 0.78 16.76 -7.00
CA ARG A 16 0.75 15.67 -6.02
C ARG A 16 2.05 14.87 -5.96
N GLU A 17 2.73 14.72 -7.09
CA GLU A 17 3.99 13.99 -7.17
C GLU A 17 5.11 14.77 -6.47
N LEU A 18 5.13 16.10 -6.68
CA LEU A 18 6.01 17.03 -5.97
C LEU A 18 5.74 17.02 -4.47
N GLU A 19 4.46 17.09 -4.06
CA GLU A 19 4.05 17.06 -2.66
C GLU A 19 4.50 15.76 -1.96
N ASN A 20 4.22 14.61 -2.56
CA ASN A 20 4.62 13.31 -2.02
C ASN A 20 6.14 13.18 -1.91
N THR A 21 6.86 13.69 -2.90
CA THR A 21 8.33 13.69 -2.91
C THR A 21 8.89 14.54 -1.77
N ILE A 22 8.35 15.74 -1.55
CA ILE A 22 8.77 16.61 -0.47
C ILE A 22 8.41 16.01 0.90
N GLN A 23 7.19 15.49 1.08
CA GLN A 23 6.77 14.85 2.33
C GLN A 23 7.70 13.68 2.70
N ARG A 24 8.05 12.84 1.72
CA ARG A 24 9.01 11.73 1.93
C ARG A 24 10.40 12.24 2.25
N ALA A 25 10.88 13.25 1.52
CA ALA A 25 12.19 13.83 1.75
C ALA A 25 12.33 14.40 3.16
N VAL A 26 11.27 15.04 3.68
CA VAL A 26 11.18 15.54 5.06
C VAL A 26 11.15 14.39 6.07
N LEU A 27 10.35 13.35 5.83
CA LEU A 27 10.20 12.23 6.76
C LEU A 27 11.50 11.39 6.87
N LEU A 28 12.25 11.27 5.79
CA LEU A 28 13.49 10.50 5.71
C LEU A 28 14.73 11.33 6.02
N SER A 29 14.64 12.66 5.96
CA SER A 29 15.75 13.53 6.34
C SER A 29 15.96 13.51 7.85
N THR A 30 17.16 13.13 8.26
CA THR A 30 17.64 13.22 9.65
C THR A 30 18.29 14.57 9.97
N SER A 31 18.21 15.53 9.04
CA SER A 31 18.84 16.86 9.12
C SER A 31 17.85 17.93 8.70
N GLU A 32 18.07 19.17 9.17
CA GLU A 32 17.26 20.34 8.82
C GLU A 32 17.33 20.72 7.33
N VAL A 33 18.33 20.20 6.60
CA VAL A 33 18.55 20.50 5.18
C VAL A 33 18.29 19.27 4.31
N ILE A 34 17.37 19.40 3.35
CA ILE A 34 17.09 18.37 2.36
C ILE A 34 18.17 18.37 1.28
N LEU A 35 18.91 17.27 1.18
CA LEU A 35 19.93 17.06 0.16
C LEU A 35 19.33 16.34 -1.06
N PRO A 36 19.94 16.47 -2.26
CA PRO A 36 19.53 15.77 -3.49
C PRO A 36 19.21 14.28 -3.30
N LYS A 37 20.05 13.57 -2.53
CA LYS A 37 19.90 12.14 -2.23
C LYS A 37 18.63 11.80 -1.42
N ASN A 38 18.06 12.79 -0.73
CA ASN A 38 16.85 12.62 0.08
C ASN A 38 15.57 12.77 -0.74
N LEU A 39 15.67 13.24 -2.00
CA LEU A 39 14.50 13.44 -2.85
C LEU A 39 14.04 12.15 -3.53
N TYR A 40 14.86 11.09 -3.55
CA TYR A 40 14.51 9.78 -4.12
C TYR A 40 13.80 9.88 -5.48
N LEU A 41 14.25 10.79 -6.35
CA LEU A 41 13.59 11.11 -7.62
C LEU A 41 13.63 9.94 -8.63
N GLU A 42 14.50 8.95 -8.43
CA GLU A 42 14.48 7.68 -9.18
C GLU A 42 13.48 6.67 -8.61
N THR A 43 12.37 7.16 -8.06
CA THR A 43 11.24 6.29 -7.73
C THR A 43 10.60 5.87 -9.04
N THR A 44 10.80 4.62 -9.45
CA THR A 44 10.14 4.04 -10.64
C THR A 44 8.62 4.19 -10.51
N ASP A 45 7.89 4.31 -11.62
CA ASP A 45 6.41 4.30 -11.62
C ASP A 45 5.84 3.13 -10.80
N GLU A 46 6.57 2.01 -10.72
CA GLU A 46 6.24 0.84 -9.88
C GLU A 46 6.22 1.12 -8.37
N ASP A 47 7.09 2.01 -7.88
CA ASP A 47 7.17 2.40 -6.48
C ASP A 47 6.12 3.46 -6.13
N LEU A 48 5.74 4.30 -7.10
CA LEU A 48 4.57 5.17 -7.01
C LEU A 48 3.26 4.37 -7.03
N GLN A 49 3.12 3.38 -7.93
CA GLN A 49 1.96 2.49 -7.99
C GLN A 49 1.82 1.59 -6.75
N LYS A 50 2.92 1.19 -6.11
CA LYS A 50 2.87 0.47 -4.82
C LYS A 50 2.26 1.30 -3.69
N PHE A 51 2.44 2.62 -3.72
CA PHE A 51 1.87 3.54 -2.74
C PHE A 51 0.47 4.04 -3.14
N ASP A 52 0.23 4.23 -4.44
CA ASP A 52 -1.07 4.60 -5.04
C ASP A 52 -1.97 3.38 -5.29
N SER A 53 -1.64 2.23 -4.67
CA SER A 53 -2.46 1.02 -4.66
C SER A 53 -3.83 1.23 -4.00
N PHE A 54 -4.07 2.41 -3.44
CA PHE A 54 -5.36 2.91 -2.96
C PHE A 54 -5.98 3.90 -3.95
N ARG A 55 -6.26 3.44 -5.17
CA ARG A 55 -7.02 4.23 -6.16
C ARG A 55 -8.36 4.69 -5.56
N VAL A 56 -8.78 5.92 -5.89
CA VAL A 56 -10.13 6.40 -5.57
C VAL A 56 -11.15 5.47 -6.22
N GLY A 57 -12.05 4.90 -5.42
CA GLY A 57 -13.05 3.91 -5.86
C GLY A 57 -12.86 2.51 -5.28
N ILE A 58 -11.74 2.23 -4.60
CA ILE A 58 -11.56 0.98 -3.84
C ILE A 58 -12.37 1.06 -2.55
N SER A 59 -13.04 -0.04 -2.17
CA SER A 59 -13.81 -0.07 -0.94
C SER A 59 -12.90 0.00 0.30
N VAL A 60 -13.42 0.57 1.39
CA VAL A 60 -12.71 0.58 2.69
C VAL A 60 -12.32 -0.83 3.12
N LYS A 61 -13.15 -1.83 2.77
CA LYS A 61 -12.90 -3.24 3.07
C LYS A 61 -11.69 -3.81 2.33
N GLU A 62 -11.52 -3.48 1.05
CA GLU A 62 -10.37 -3.92 0.25
C GLU A 62 -9.08 -3.21 0.68
N MET A 63 -9.17 -1.93 1.02
CA MET A 63 -8.06 -1.17 1.61
C MET A 63 -7.62 -1.78 2.95
N GLU A 64 -8.57 -2.10 3.84
CA GLU A 64 -8.32 -2.77 5.11
C GLU A 64 -7.67 -4.15 4.90
N LYS A 65 -8.22 -4.97 3.98
CA LYS A 65 -7.67 -6.29 3.62
C LYS A 65 -6.21 -6.17 3.19
N THR A 66 -5.93 -5.23 2.29
CA THR A 66 -4.58 -4.98 1.75
C THR A 66 -3.60 -4.58 2.86
N LEU A 67 -3.98 -3.66 3.74
CA LEU A 67 -3.16 -3.21 4.87
C LEU A 67 -2.86 -4.34 5.86
N ILE A 68 -3.87 -5.16 6.18
CA ILE A 68 -3.70 -6.32 7.07
C ILE A 68 -2.68 -7.31 6.50
N PHE A 69 -2.81 -7.68 5.22
CA PHE A 69 -1.90 -8.65 4.60
C PHE A 69 -0.49 -8.10 4.40
N LYS A 70 -0.35 -6.83 3.99
CA LYS A 70 0.96 -6.19 3.86
C LYS A 70 1.70 -6.15 5.19
N THR A 71 1.01 -5.74 6.27
CA THR A 71 1.59 -5.70 7.61
C THR A 71 1.97 -7.09 8.09
N LEU A 72 1.11 -8.10 7.87
CA LEU A 72 1.43 -9.50 8.24
C LEU A 72 2.65 -10.02 7.49
N LYS A 73 2.82 -9.69 6.21
CA LYS A 73 4.01 -10.07 5.43
C LYS A 73 5.27 -9.44 6.01
N GLU A 74 5.22 -8.17 6.36
CA GLU A 74 6.35 -7.42 6.92
C GLU A 74 6.78 -7.97 8.29
N VAL A 75 5.82 -8.32 9.16
CA VAL A 75 6.13 -8.94 10.47
C VAL A 75 6.23 -10.46 10.43
N HIS A 76 6.40 -11.06 9.24
CA HIS A 76 6.60 -12.50 9.05
C HIS A 76 5.52 -13.37 9.71
N GLY A 77 4.26 -12.95 9.60
CA GLY A 77 3.10 -13.65 10.15
C GLY A 77 2.87 -13.47 11.65
N ASN A 78 3.65 -12.64 12.34
CA ASN A 78 3.46 -12.36 13.75
C ASN A 78 2.20 -11.52 14.00
N ARG A 79 1.08 -12.19 14.29
CA ARG A 79 -0.24 -11.57 14.46
C ARG A 79 -0.28 -10.55 15.61
N THR A 80 0.46 -10.78 16.70
CA THR A 80 0.52 -9.86 17.83
C THR A 80 1.21 -8.56 17.46
N LYS A 81 2.34 -8.63 16.75
CA LYS A 81 3.02 -7.45 16.23
C LYS A 81 2.18 -6.74 15.17
N ALA A 82 1.54 -7.48 14.26
CA ALA A 82 0.68 -6.91 13.23
C ALA A 82 -0.50 -6.13 13.84
N ALA A 83 -1.20 -6.68 14.83
CA ALA A 83 -2.30 -6.00 15.50
C ALA A 83 -1.84 -4.69 16.18
N LYS A 84 -0.66 -4.71 16.81
CA LYS A 84 -0.06 -3.53 17.44
C LYS A 84 0.28 -2.44 16.41
N ILE A 85 0.86 -2.80 15.27
CA ILE A 85 1.20 -1.87 14.18
C ILE A 85 -0.07 -1.29 13.54
N LEU A 86 -1.09 -2.12 13.33
CA LEU A 86 -2.38 -1.71 12.76
C LEU A 86 -3.27 -0.93 13.75
N GLY A 87 -2.89 -0.85 15.04
CA GLY A 87 -3.67 -0.15 16.06
C GLY A 87 -5.01 -0.82 16.40
N ILE A 88 -5.17 -2.10 16.10
CA ILE A 88 -6.42 -2.85 16.35
C ILE A 88 -6.23 -3.93 17.41
N SER A 89 -7.34 -4.34 18.03
CA SER A 89 -7.29 -5.46 18.98
C SER A 89 -6.95 -6.79 18.29
N MET A 90 -6.32 -7.70 19.02
CA MET A 90 -6.09 -9.08 18.55
C MET A 90 -7.37 -9.81 18.16
N ARG A 91 -8.49 -9.48 18.81
CA ARG A 91 -9.81 -10.03 18.50
C ARG A 91 -10.30 -9.53 17.14
N THR A 92 -10.15 -8.23 16.87
CA THR A 92 -10.50 -7.60 15.59
C THR A 92 -9.70 -8.22 14.45
N LEU A 93 -8.37 -8.30 14.60
CA LEU A 93 -7.50 -8.91 13.59
C LEU A 93 -7.90 -10.37 13.30
N ARG A 94 -8.19 -11.16 14.34
CA ARG A 94 -8.61 -12.56 14.18
C ARG A 94 -9.95 -12.67 13.45
N ASN A 95 -10.91 -11.80 13.75
CA ASN A 95 -12.21 -11.79 13.09
C ASN A 95 -12.08 -11.46 11.60
N LYS A 96 -11.30 -10.42 11.25
CA LYS A 96 -11.03 -10.03 9.86
C LYS A 96 -10.34 -11.16 9.07
N LEU A 97 -9.35 -11.82 9.67
CA LEU A 97 -8.66 -12.96 9.04
C LEU A 97 -9.55 -14.21 8.87
N ARG A 98 -10.65 -14.32 9.61
CA ARG A 98 -11.65 -15.38 9.42
C ARG A 98 -12.59 -15.01 8.28
N GLU A 99 -13.12 -13.79 8.30
CA GLU A 99 -13.99 -13.24 7.25
C GLU A 99 -13.34 -13.38 5.87
N TYR A 100 -12.07 -12.99 5.73
CA TYR A 100 -11.37 -13.09 4.44
C TYR A 100 -11.06 -14.53 4.00
N ARG A 101 -10.96 -15.47 4.95
CA ARG A 101 -10.79 -16.90 4.60
C ARG A 101 -12.08 -17.50 4.06
N GLU A 102 -13.20 -17.14 4.66
CA GLU A 102 -14.53 -17.59 4.22
C GLU A 102 -14.88 -17.04 2.84
N GLU A 103 -14.51 -15.78 2.57
CA GLU A 103 -14.63 -15.17 1.24
C GLU A 103 -13.83 -15.92 0.16
N ASP A 104 -12.56 -16.24 0.41
CA ASP A 104 -11.72 -17.00 -0.53
C ASP A 104 -12.30 -18.39 -0.83
N HIS A 105 -12.82 -19.08 0.20
CA HIS A 105 -13.44 -20.38 0.03
C HIS A 105 -14.79 -20.34 -0.69
N SER A 106 -15.56 -19.26 -0.54
CA SER A 106 -16.83 -19.07 -1.26
C SER A 106 -16.66 -18.78 -2.75
N GLY A 107 -15.53 -18.19 -3.17
CA GLY A 107 -15.19 -17.92 -4.57
C GLY A 107 -14.73 -19.15 -5.36
N SER A 108 -14.20 -20.18 -4.69
CA SER A 108 -13.71 -21.41 -5.33
C SER A 108 -14.79 -22.44 -5.70
N PHE A 109 -16.06 -22.23 -5.33
CA PHE A 109 -17.15 -23.18 -5.61
C PHE A 109 -17.99 -22.84 -6.87
N VAL A 110 -17.70 -21.74 -7.56
CA VAL A 110 -18.48 -21.26 -8.72
C VAL A 110 -17.66 -21.24 -10.02
N VAL A 111 -17.00 -22.35 -10.35
CA VAL A 111 -16.59 -22.63 -11.74
C VAL A 111 -16.82 -24.11 -12.01
N GLY A 112 -17.82 -24.42 -12.85
CA GLY A 112 -17.83 -25.68 -13.60
C GLY A 112 -18.93 -26.71 -13.29
N LYS A 113 -20.21 -26.31 -13.21
CA LYS A 113 -21.31 -27.19 -13.65
C LYS A 113 -22.40 -26.37 -14.34
N ASN A 114 -22.30 -26.22 -15.66
CA ASN A 114 -23.39 -26.55 -16.60
C ASN A 114 -23.03 -26.20 -18.04
N SER A 115 -23.61 -27.00 -18.94
CA SER A 115 -23.72 -26.83 -20.39
C SER A 115 -22.57 -27.39 -21.22
N GLN A 116 -22.67 -28.66 -21.59
CA GLN A 116 -23.22 -28.99 -22.92
C GLN A 116 -23.91 -30.35 -22.89
N SER A 117 -25.22 -30.29 -23.12
CA SER A 117 -26.06 -31.32 -23.71
C SER A 117 -26.08 -31.07 -25.22
N GLU A 118 -25.63 -32.05 -26.01
CA GLU A 118 -26.19 -32.50 -27.29
C GLU A 118 -25.56 -33.83 -27.67
#